data_AF-A0A2V8N2S1-F1
#
_entry.id   AF-A0A2V8N2S1-F1
#
_cell.length_a   1.000
_cell.length_b   1.000
_cell.length_c   1.000
_cell.angle_alpha   90.00
_cell.angle_beta   90.00
_cell.angle_gamma   90.00
#
_symmetry.space_group_name_H-M   'P 1'
#
loop_
_entity.id
_entity.type
_entity.pdbx_description
1 polymer ?
#
loop_
_entity_poly.entity_id
_entity_poly.type
_entity_poly.pdbx_seq_one_letter_code
_entity_poly.pdbx_strand_id
1 'polypeptide(L)'
;MIIWADGKESHYLAPRLRGMCPCASCKDEMTGIRVVLPIHIPDDLEFRKIELVGQYALQFEWSDGHRTGIYSFDYLRELDQPGNHV
;
A
#
# COMPACT_ATOMS: atom_id res chain seq x y z
N MET A 1 2.27 -4.03 -10.92
CA MET A 1 3.20 -5.17 -10.77
C MET A 1 4.56 -4.61 -10.38
N ILE A 2 5.26 -5.26 -9.45
CA ILE A 2 6.65 -4.96 -9.11
C ILE A 2 7.48 -6.19 -9.46
N ILE A 3 8.56 -5.98 -10.23
CA ILE A 3 9.56 -7.01 -10.50
C ILE A 3 10.77 -6.70 -9.62
N TRP A 4 11.14 -7.66 -8.78
CA TRP A 4 12.20 -7.50 -7.81
C TRP A 4 13.55 -7.98 -8.36
N ALA A 5 14.65 -7.58 -7.72
CA ALA A 5 16.00 -7.97 -8.13
C ALA A 5 16.24 -9.49 -8.05
N ASP A 6 15.49 -10.20 -7.20
CA ASP A 6 15.52 -11.67 -7.10
C ASP A 6 14.68 -12.37 -8.17
N GLY A 7 14.09 -11.62 -9.10
CA GLY A 7 13.23 -12.13 -10.17
C GLY A 7 11.81 -12.45 -9.72
N LYS A 8 11.45 -12.26 -8.44
CA LYS A 8 10.08 -12.44 -7.99
C LYS A 8 9.20 -11.33 -8.56
N GLU A 9 7.95 -11.66 -8.83
CA GLU A 9 6.92 -10.71 -9.24
C GLU A 9 5.86 -10.58 -8.14
N SER A 10 5.47 -9.35 -7.84
CA SER A 10 4.38 -9.06 -6.90
C SER A 10 3.27 -8.27 -7.59
N HIS A 11 2.03 -8.72 -7.39
CA HIS A 11 0.83 -8.14 -8.00
C HIS A 11 -0.07 -7.53 -6.94
N TYR A 12 -0.21 -6.21 -6.97
CA TYR A 12 -1.05 -5.46 -6.04
C TYR A 12 -2.27 -4.90 -6.77
N LEU A 13 -3.46 -5.19 -6.24
CA LEU A 13 -4.69 -4.49 -6.61
C LEU A 13 -4.74 -3.16 -5.85
N ALA A 14 -5.14 -2.09 -6.54
CA ALA A 14 -5.18 -0.75 -5.95
C ALA A 14 -6.03 -0.67 -4.67
N PRO A 15 -7.29 -1.17 -4.64
CA PRO A 15 -8.10 -1.15 -3.42
C PRO A 15 -7.42 -1.88 -2.24
N ARG A 16 -6.81 -3.04 -2.51
CA ARG A 16 -6.12 -3.83 -1.47
C ARG A 16 -4.89 -3.11 -0.92
N LEU A 17 -4.06 -2.55 -1.80
CA LEU A 17 -2.84 -1.87 -1.36
C LEU A 17 -3.15 -0.53 -0.66
N ARG A 18 -4.19 0.18 -1.09
CA ARG A 18 -4.75 1.34 -0.38
C ARG A 18 -5.28 0.97 1.00
N GLY A 19 -5.91 -0.21 1.10
CA GLY A 19 -6.34 -0.82 2.36
C GLY A 19 -5.21 -1.05 3.33
N MET A 20 -4.01 -1.31 2.81
CA MET A 20 -2.80 -1.52 3.59
C MET A 20 -1.96 -0.24 3.78
N CYS A 21 -2.49 0.95 3.50
CA CYS A 21 -1.75 2.21 3.66
C CYS A 21 -1.13 2.36 5.06
N PRO A 22 0.20 2.59 5.17
CA PRO A 22 0.89 2.67 6.46
C PRO A 22 0.87 4.06 7.09
N CYS A 23 0.21 5.05 6.50
CA CYS A 23 0.22 6.41 7.04
C CYS A 23 -0.57 6.54 8.35
N ALA A 24 -0.23 7.54 9.16
CA ALA A 24 -0.85 7.83 10.45
C ALA A 24 -2.37 8.09 10.36
N SER A 25 -2.89 8.52 9.20
CA SER A 25 -4.34 8.68 8.99
C SER A 25 -5.07 7.37 8.74
N CYS A 26 -4.35 6.29 8.37
CA CYS A 26 -4.93 4.98 8.07
C CYS A 26 -4.69 3.95 9.17
N LYS A 27 -3.56 4.09 9.90
CA LYS A 27 -3.17 3.24 11.01
C LYS A 27 -2.78 4.14 12.17
N ASP A 28 -3.45 3.93 13.30
CA ASP A 28 -3.11 4.62 14.54
C ASP A 28 -1.71 4.19 15.00
N GLU A 29 -0.81 5.16 15.22
CA GLU A 29 0.59 4.90 15.52
C GLU A 29 0.80 4.30 16.91
N MET A 30 -0.08 4.63 17.87
CA MET A 30 0.06 4.23 19.26
C MET A 30 -0.42 2.79 19.50
N THR A 31 -1.53 2.43 18.87
CA THR A 31 -2.19 1.14 19.02
C THR A 31 -1.84 0.17 17.89
N GLY A 32 -1.37 0.68 16.76
CA GLY A 32 -1.18 -0.09 15.54
C GLY A 32 -2.49 -0.50 14.86
N ILE A 33 -3.64 -0.05 15.37
CA ILE A 33 -4.95 -0.44 14.84
C ILE A 33 -5.22 0.31 13.55
N ARG A 34 -5.69 -0.43 12.54
CA ARG A 34 -6.11 0.15 11.26
C ARG A 34 -7.50 0.76 11.41
N VAL A 35 -7.59 2.07 11.19
CA VAL A 35 -8.84 2.83 11.32
C VAL A 35 -9.60 2.92 9.99
N VAL A 36 -8.88 2.83 8.86
CA VAL A 36 -9.49 2.74 7.54
C VAL A 36 -9.81 1.28 7.22
N LEU A 37 -11.07 0.91 7.40
CA LEU A 37 -11.62 -0.39 7.01
C LEU A 37 -11.81 -0.53 5.49
N PRO A 38 -11.86 -1.76 4.94
CA PRO A 38 -12.09 -2.01 3.51
C PRO A 38 -13.36 -1.34 2.97
N ILE A 39 -14.43 -1.24 3.76
CA ILE A 39 -15.69 -0.60 3.37
C ILE A 39 -15.56 0.89 3.03
N HIS A 40 -14.47 1.53 3.44
CA HIS A 40 -14.20 2.94 3.13
C HIS A 40 -13.43 3.12 1.81
N ILE A 41 -13.05 2.03 1.15
CA ILE A 41 -12.21 2.05 -0.03
C ILE A 41 -13.05 1.61 -1.23
N PRO A 42 -13.16 2.46 -2.27
CA PRO A 42 -13.89 2.10 -3.48
C PRO A 42 -13.28 0.85 -4.16
N ASP A 43 -14.12 -0.07 -4.62
CA ASP A 43 -13.68 -1.26 -5.36
C ASP A 43 -13.07 -0.90 -6.72
N ASP A 44 -13.45 0.25 -7.28
CA ASP A 44 -12.93 0.82 -8.53
C ASP A 44 -11.76 1.79 -8.31
N LEU A 45 -11.13 1.79 -7.11
CA LEU A 45 -9.98 2.62 -6.83
C LEU A 45 -8.83 2.33 -7.81
N GLU A 46 -8.20 3.39 -8.33
CA GLU A 46 -7.12 3.31 -9.30
C GLU A 46 -5.83 3.94 -8.74
N PHE A 47 -4.69 3.48 -9.25
CA PHE A 47 -3.42 4.20 -9.12
C PHE A 47 -3.43 5.42 -10.05
N ARG A 48 -3.18 6.60 -9.50
CA ARG A 48 -3.00 7.85 -10.27
C ARG A 48 -1.54 8.16 -10.54
N LYS A 49 -0.69 7.94 -9.54
CA LYS A 49 0.76 8.22 -9.64
C LYS A 49 1.53 7.26 -8.74
N ILE A 50 2.75 6.94 -9.15
CA ILE A 50 3.70 6.16 -8.37
C ILE A 50 5.03 6.91 -8.39
N GLU A 51 5.59 7.15 -7.20
CA GLU A 51 6.86 7.85 -7.05
C GLU A 51 7.80 7.06 -6.15
N LEU A 52 9.09 7.11 -6.48
CA LEU A 52 10.13 6.58 -5.63
C LEU A 52 10.41 7.58 -4.50
N VAL A 53 10.44 7.08 -3.26
CA VAL A 53 10.86 7.85 -2.09
C VAL A 53 12.26 7.41 -1.71
N GLY A 54 13.24 8.25 -2.02
CA GLY A 54 14.65 7.93 -1.83
C GLY A 54 15.06 6.69 -2.63
N GLN A 55 15.60 5.67 -1.95
CA GLN A 55 15.95 4.38 -2.55
C GLN A 55 15.33 3.19 -1.80
N TYR A 56 14.27 3.41 -1.01
CA TYR A 56 13.78 2.40 -0.06
C TYR A 56 12.26 2.21 -0.06
N ALA A 57 11.51 3.04 -0.77
CA ALA A 57 10.04 3.03 -0.70
C ALA A 57 9.37 3.57 -1.96
N LEU A 58 8.08 3.26 -2.10
CA LEU A 58 7.17 3.87 -3.06
C LEU A 58 6.12 4.72 -2.34
N GLN A 59 5.74 5.82 -2.97
CA GLN A 59 4.53 6.57 -2.66
C GLN A 59 3.54 6.41 -3.79
N PHE A 60 2.26 6.29 -3.45
CA PHE A 60 1.17 6.16 -4.40
C PHE A 60 0.19 7.33 -4.23
N GLU A 61 -0.23 7.93 -5.34
CA GLU A 61 -1.42 8.78 -5.40
C GLU A 61 -2.58 7.93 -5.91
N TRP A 62 -3.71 8.02 -5.23
CA TRP A 62 -4.90 7.20 -5.48
C TRP A 62 -6.02 8.04 -6.11
N SER A 63 -6.98 7.40 -6.78
CA SER A 63 -8.15 8.11 -7.34
C SER A 63 -9.07 8.73 -6.30
N ASP A 64 -9.01 8.29 -5.02
CA ASP A 64 -9.70 8.92 -3.87
C ASP A 64 -9.00 10.21 -3.37
N GLY A 65 -7.88 10.60 -3.99
CA GLY A 65 -7.09 11.78 -3.64
C GLY A 65 -6.07 11.56 -2.51
N HIS A 66 -6.04 10.38 -1.89
CA HIS A 66 -5.06 10.04 -0.85
C HIS A 66 -3.65 9.94 -1.47
N ARG A 67 -2.61 10.36 -0.71
CA ARG A 67 -1.23 10.39 -1.22
C ARG A 67 -0.12 10.32 -0.18
N THR A 68 -0.45 10.16 1.10
CA THR A 68 0.53 10.32 2.20
C THR A 68 1.19 9.00 2.64
N GLY A 69 0.74 7.86 2.12
CA GLY A 69 1.35 6.56 2.40
C GLY A 69 2.73 6.40 1.75
N ILE A 70 3.73 6.08 2.57
CA ILE A 70 5.07 5.68 2.14
C ILE A 70 5.21 4.18 2.40
N TYR A 71 5.29 3.41 1.33
CA TYR A 71 5.35 1.95 1.36
C TYR A 71 6.79 1.52 1.17
N SER A 72 7.48 1.14 2.25
CA SER A 72 8.84 0.59 2.12
C SER A 72 8.85 -0.65 1.24
N PHE A 73 9.96 -0.91 0.55
CA PHE A 73 10.11 -2.11 -0.26
C PHE A 73 9.94 -3.38 0.58
N ASP A 74 10.48 -3.39 1.80
CA ASP A 74 10.30 -4.49 2.75
C ASP A 74 8.81 -4.71 3.09
N TYR A 75 8.06 -3.63 3.33
CA TYR A 75 6.64 -3.73 3.62
C TYR A 75 5.85 -4.24 2.42
N LEU A 76 6.15 -3.77 1.21
CA LEU A 76 5.55 -4.29 -0.02
C LEU A 76 5.83 -5.79 -0.18
N ARG A 77 7.07 -6.23 0.10
CA ARG A 77 7.45 -7.65 0.08
C ARG A 77 6.70 -8.48 1.11
N GLU A 78 6.43 -7.92 2.28
CA GLU A 78 5.63 -8.56 3.33
C GLU A 78 4.16 -8.71 2.90
N LEU A 79 3.58 -7.68 2.29
CA LEU A 79 2.19 -7.70 1.80
C LEU A 79 1.95 -8.72 0.68
N ASP A 80 2.99 -9.10 -0.06
CA ASP A 80 2.91 -10.09 -1.13
C ASP A 80 2.91 -11.54 -0.63
N GLN A 81 3.05 -11.77 0.69
CA GLN A 81 3.07 -13.13 1.25
C GLN A 81 1.65 -13.70 1.39
N PRO A 82 1.44 -14.99 1.01
CA PRO A 82 0.16 -15.66 1.19
C PRO A 82 -0.14 -15.77 2.69
N GLY A 83 -1.14 -15.01 3.15
CA GLY A 83 -1.53 -14.91 4.56
C GLY A 83 -1.82 -13.49 5.04
N ASN A 84 -1.29 -12.45 4.36
CA ASN A 84 -1.46 -11.06 4.78
C ASN A 84 -2.77 -10.39 4.26
N HIS A 85 -3.82 -11.18 4.04
CA HIS A 85 -5.08 -10.78 3.41
C HIS A 85 -6.20 -10.51 4.44
N VAL A 86 -5.87 -9.93 5.59
CA VAL A 86 -6.86 -9.59 6.62
C VAL A 86 -7.76 -8.44 6.20
#